data_AF-A0A3A4WAK0-F1
#
_entry.id   AF-A0A3A4WAK0-F1
#
_cell.length_a   1.000
_cell.length_b   1.000
_cell.length_c   1.000
_cell.angle_alpha   90.00
_cell.angle_beta   90.00
_cell.angle_gamma   90.00
#
_symmetry.space_group_name_H-M   'P 1'
#
loop_
_entity.id
_entity.type
_entity.pdbx_description
1 polymer ?
#
loop_
_entity_poly.entity_id
_entity_poly.type
_entity_poly.pdbx_seq_one_letter_code
_entity_poly.pdbx_strand_id
1 'polypeptide(L)'
;MQQGEFVCASYKVAGVVDVEGMVDKLSMYGHVAQVGTSGLRFLPDRLEWPATYFNFDGTIDLVTSNVCLDQLDEYVEVIAELLGVAIQQTDHYDA
;
A
#
# COMPACT_ATOMS: atom_id res chain seq x y z
N MET A 1 -21.36 2.14 -15.25
CA MET A 1 -21.06 2.49 -13.85
C MET A 1 -19.55 2.36 -13.70
N GLN A 2 -18.83 3.47 -13.54
CA GLN A 2 -17.41 3.40 -13.17
C GLN A 2 -17.37 2.84 -11.75
N GLN A 3 -16.87 1.62 -11.58
CA GLN A 3 -16.50 1.15 -10.25
C GLN A 3 -15.34 2.05 -9.81
N GLY A 4 -15.61 2.93 -8.84
CA GLY A 4 -14.56 3.75 -8.25
C GLY A 4 -13.60 2.86 -7.49
N GLU A 5 -12.31 3.14 -7.60
CA GLU A 5 -11.32 2.66 -6.63
C GLU A 5 -11.61 3.38 -5.30
N PHE A 6 -11.70 2.64 -4.19
CA PHE A 6 -11.89 3.22 -2.85
C PHE A 6 -10.72 2.82 -1.95
N VAL A 7 -10.31 3.72 -1.05
CA VAL A 7 -9.37 3.39 0.02
C VAL A 7 -10.10 2.49 1.02
N CYS A 8 -9.65 1.26 1.21
CA CYS A 8 -10.24 0.32 2.18
C CYS A 8 -9.56 0.38 3.55
N ALA A 9 -8.28 0.73 3.59
CA ALA A 9 -7.52 0.85 4.83
C ALA A 9 -6.35 1.83 4.66
N SER A 10 -6.00 2.53 5.74
CA SER A 10 -4.84 3.41 5.79
C SER A 10 -4.00 3.12 7.04
N TYR A 11 -2.70 2.92 6.81
CA TYR A 11 -1.74 2.56 7.84
C TYR A 11 -0.65 3.62 7.95
N LYS A 12 -0.06 3.79 9.13
CA LYS A 12 1.07 4.69 9.35
C LYS A 12 2.36 3.91 9.52
N VAL A 13 3.40 4.29 8.80
CA VAL A 13 4.72 3.73 9.02
C VAL A 13 5.35 4.37 10.25
N ALA A 14 5.84 3.55 11.18
CA ALA A 14 6.66 4.00 12.29
C ALA A 14 8.08 4.25 11.80
N GLY A 15 8.34 5.46 11.29
CA GLY A 15 9.68 5.88 10.88
C GLY A 15 9.68 6.66 9.57
N VAL A 16 10.87 6.79 8.99
CA VAL A 16 11.07 7.46 7.69
C VAL A 16 10.87 6.43 6.57
N VAL A 17 10.02 6.76 5.61
CA VAL A 17 9.81 5.98 4.39
C VAL A 17 10.91 6.36 3.40
N ASP A 18 11.89 5.46 3.19
CA ASP A 18 12.88 5.59 2.12
C ASP A 18 12.24 5.16 0.79
N VAL A 19 11.55 6.10 0.17
CA VAL A 19 10.76 5.88 -1.04
C VAL A 19 11.62 5.36 -2.20
N GLU A 20 12.86 5.84 -2.36
CA GLU A 20 13.75 5.37 -3.43
C GLU A 20 14.18 3.92 -3.21
N GLY A 21 14.57 3.57 -1.97
CA GLY A 21 14.91 2.19 -1.61
C GLY A 21 13.74 1.21 -1.71
N MET A 22 12.49 1.69 -1.64
CA MET A 22 11.29 0.88 -1.81
C MET A 22 11.05 0.47 -3.27
N VAL A 23 11.41 1.31 -4.25
CA VAL A 23 11.15 1.05 -5.68
C VAL A 23 11.81 -0.25 -6.12
N ASP A 24 13.09 -0.45 -5.79
CA ASP A 24 13.85 -1.63 -6.20
C ASP A 24 13.23 -2.91 -5.62
N LYS A 25 12.81 -2.87 -4.36
CA LYS A 25 12.20 -4.01 -3.67
C LYS A 25 10.82 -4.35 -4.25
N LEU A 26 9.97 -3.34 -4.43
CA LEU A 26 8.59 -3.52 -4.90
C LEU A 26 8.53 -3.92 -6.38
N SER A 27 9.47 -3.45 -7.20
CA SER A 27 9.54 -3.79 -8.63
C SER A 27 9.79 -5.28 -8.90
N MET A 28 10.21 -6.05 -7.90
CA MET A 28 10.34 -7.51 -8.00
C MET A 28 9.00 -8.25 -7.85
N TYR A 29 7.96 -7.58 -7.35
CA TYR A 29 6.66 -8.17 -7.00
C TYR A 29 5.47 -7.52 -7.70
N GLY A 30 5.74 -6.57 -8.59
CA GLY A 30 4.72 -5.86 -9.35
C GLY A 30 5.24 -4.60 -10.01
N HIS A 31 4.32 -3.77 -10.45
CA HIS A 31 4.62 -2.52 -11.13
C HIS A 31 4.62 -1.34 -10.16
N VAL A 32 5.70 -0.56 -10.16
CA VAL A 32 5.82 0.67 -9.39
C VAL A 32 5.71 1.87 -10.33
N ALA A 33 4.77 2.75 -10.03
CA ALA A 33 4.61 4.03 -10.71
C ALA A 33 4.84 5.17 -9.72
N GLN A 34 5.75 6.09 -10.06
CA GLN A 34 5.95 7.30 -9.25
C GLN A 34 4.79 8.26 -9.45
N VAL A 35 4.11 8.63 -8.37
CA VAL A 35 2.97 9.55 -8.39
C VAL A 35 3.46 10.94 -8.00
N GLY A 36 4.29 11.54 -8.85
CA GLY A 36 4.77 12.92 -8.72
C GLY A 36 5.20 13.28 -7.30
N THR A 37 4.61 14.34 -6.74
CA THR A 37 4.89 14.84 -5.37
C THR A 37 4.02 14.20 -4.29
N SER A 38 3.22 13.20 -4.63
CA SER A 38 2.28 12.56 -3.69
C SER A 38 2.82 11.27 -3.09
N GLY A 39 3.67 10.54 -3.83
CA GLY A 39 4.28 9.30 -3.34
C GLY A 39 4.54 8.29 -4.44
N LEU A 40 4.45 7.00 -4.10
CA LEU A 40 4.52 5.87 -5.03
C LEU A 40 3.20 5.13 -5.08
N ARG A 41 2.80 4.70 -6.27
CA ARG A 41 1.75 3.70 -6.48
C ARG A 41 2.40 2.38 -6.82
N PHE A 42 2.05 1.36 -6.07
CA PHE A 42 2.43 -0.03 -6.31
C PHE A 42 1.21 -0.82 -6.75
N LEU A 43 1.36 -1.57 -7.84
CA LEU A 43 0.39 -2.51 -8.38
C LEU A 43 1.03 -3.91 -8.29
N PRO A 44 0.64 -4.73 -7.31
CA PRO A 44 1.17 -6.09 -7.17
C PRO A 44 0.81 -6.96 -8.37
N ASP A 45 1.67 -7.93 -8.70
CA ASP A 45 1.37 -8.95 -9.72
C ASP A 45 0.30 -9.96 -9.24
N ARG A 46 0.13 -10.07 -7.92
CA ARG A 46 -0.88 -10.91 -7.28
C ARG A 46 -2.23 -10.20 -7.29
N LEU A 47 -3.21 -10.78 -7.98
CA LEU A 47 -4.54 -10.21 -8.17
C LEU A 47 -5.34 -10.08 -6.87
N GLU A 48 -5.01 -10.89 -5.87
CA GLU A 48 -5.59 -10.84 -4.53
C GLU A 48 -5.06 -9.68 -3.67
N TRP A 49 -3.96 -9.04 -4.08
CA TRP A 49 -3.36 -7.94 -3.33
C TRP A 49 -3.84 -6.58 -3.86
N PRO A 50 -4.17 -5.63 -2.98
CA PRO A 50 -4.70 -4.33 -3.39
C PRO A 50 -3.60 -3.46 -4.00
N ALA A 51 -4.02 -2.50 -4.83
CA ALA A 51 -3.14 -1.40 -5.18
C ALA A 51 -2.73 -0.65 -3.90
N THR A 52 -1.48 -0.24 -3.80
CA THR A 52 -0.94 0.37 -2.58
C THR A 52 -0.29 1.71 -2.89
N TYR A 53 -0.62 2.72 -2.11
CA TYR A 53 -0.01 4.04 -2.22
C TYR A 53 0.88 4.29 -1.01
N PHE A 54 2.16 4.56 -1.26
CA PHE A 54 3.13 4.97 -0.24
C PHE A 54 3.27 6.48 -0.31
N ASN A 55 2.67 7.18 0.65
CA ASN A 55 2.65 8.63 0.69
C ASN A 55 3.89 9.19 1.41
N PHE A 56 4.34 10.39 1.01
CA PHE A 56 5.53 11.02 1.63
C PHE A 56 5.33 11.43 3.08
N ASP A 57 4.08 11.55 3.54
CA ASP A 57 3.79 11.81 4.94
C ASP A 57 3.93 10.55 5.82
N GLY A 58 4.29 9.41 5.23
CA GLY A 58 4.48 8.13 5.91
C GLY A 58 3.22 7.30 6.05
N THR A 59 2.13 7.67 5.37
CA THR A 59 0.93 6.82 5.28
C THR A 59 1.02 5.83 4.13
N ILE A 60 0.35 4.68 4.30
CA ILE A 60 0.18 3.63 3.31
C ILE A 60 -1.31 3.44 3.11
N ASP A 61 -1.81 3.79 1.93
CA ASP A 61 -3.22 3.60 1.57
C ASP A 61 -3.39 2.36 0.71
N LEU A 62 -4.28 1.47 1.14
CA LEU A 62 -4.68 0.30 0.38
C LEU A 62 -5.95 0.62 -0.39
N VAL A 63 -5.89 0.44 -1.70
CA VAL A 63 -6.95 0.81 -2.63
C VAL A 63 -7.42 -0.42 -3.39
N THR A 64 -8.72 -0.67 -3.32
CA THR A 64 -9.36 -1.83 -3.93
C THR A 64 -10.70 -1.44 -4.55
N SER A 65 -11.10 -2.15 -5.59
CA SER A 65 -12.46 -2.10 -6.13
C SER A 65 -13.40 -3.11 -5.47
N ASN A 66 -12.87 -4.02 -4.62
CA ASN A 66 -13.62 -5.05 -3.90
C ASN A 66 -13.42 -4.88 -2.39
N VAL A 67 -14.53 -4.75 -1.66
CA VAL A 67 -14.61 -4.18 -0.31
C VAL A 67 -14.05 -5.04 0.82
N CYS A 68 -13.85 -6.35 0.65
CA CYS A 68 -13.36 -7.20 1.74
C CYS A 68 -12.16 -8.00 1.29
N LEU A 69 -11.00 -7.71 1.88
CA LEU A 69 -9.93 -8.68 1.98
C LEU A 69 -9.78 -8.97 3.47
N ASP A 70 -10.31 -10.12 3.91
CA ASP A 70 -9.97 -10.68 5.23
C ASP A 70 -8.45 -10.91 5.40
N GLN A 71 -7.69 -10.68 4.32
CA GLN A 71 -6.25 -10.82 4.17
C GLN A 71 -5.52 -9.47 4.07
N LEU A 72 -6.17 -8.32 4.34
CA LEU A 72 -5.47 -7.02 4.34
C LEU A 72 -4.32 -7.00 5.34
N ASP A 73 -4.54 -7.56 6.53
CA ASP A 73 -3.52 -7.57 7.57
C ASP A 73 -2.31 -8.44 7.17
N GLU A 74 -2.55 -9.61 6.57
CA GLU A 74 -1.48 -10.47 6.04
C GLU A 74 -0.69 -9.75 4.92
N TYR A 75 -1.40 -9.06 4.02
CA TYR A 75 -0.75 -8.26 2.97
C TYR A 75 0.13 -7.15 3.56
N VAL A 76 -0.37 -6.44 4.56
CA VAL A 76 0.33 -5.34 5.22
C VAL A 76 1.56 -5.84 5.96
N GLU A 77 1.48 -6.99 6.64
CA GLU A 77 2.64 -7.62 7.27
C GLU A 77 3.71 -7.99 6.25
N VAL A 78 3.33 -8.57 5.10
CA VAL A 78 4.27 -8.91 4.03
C VAL A 78 4.93 -7.65 3.45
N ILE A 79 4.17 -6.58 3.23
CA ILE A 79 4.73 -5.31 2.75
C ILE A 79 5.64 -4.68 3.81
N ALA A 80 5.26 -4.71 5.08
CA ALA A 80 6.07 -4.22 6.19
C ALA A 80 7.43 -4.95 6.23
N GLU A 81 7.41 -6.28 6.16
CA GLU A 81 8.60 -7.12 6.17
C GLU A 81 9.48 -6.87 4.94
N LEU A 82 8.88 -6.84 3.75
CA LEU A 82 9.58 -6.57 2.49
C LEU A 82 10.34 -5.25 2.56
N LEU A 83 9.65 -4.21 3.02
CA LEU A 83 10.21 -2.87 3.09
C LEU A 83 11.16 -2.69 4.28
N GLY A 84 11.07 -3.57 5.29
CA GLY A 84 11.83 -3.48 6.53
C GLY A 84 11.33 -2.34 7.43
N VAL A 85 10.03 -2.08 7.40
CA VAL A 85 9.38 -1.00 8.16
C VAL A 85 8.40 -1.57 9.18
N ALA A 86 8.25 -0.88 10.31
CA ALA A 86 7.19 -1.19 11.25
C ALA A 86 5.94 -0.40 10.89
N ILE A 87 4.77 -1.05 10.88
CA ILE A 87 3.50 -0.40 10.59
C ILE A 87 2.70 -0.25 11.89
N GLN A 88 2.21 0.96 12.13
CA GLN A 88 1.23 1.29 13.14
C GLN A 88 -0.13 1.44 12.45
N GLN A 89 -1.06 0.56 12.78
CA GLN A 89 -2.42 0.62 12.28
C GLN A 89 -3.07 1.93 12.75
N THR A 90 -3.56 2.74 11.80
CA THR A 90 -4.16 4.04 12.12
C THR A 90 -5.66 4.05 12.00
N ASP A 91 -6.25 3.51 10.92
CA ASP A 91 -7.71 3.44 10.77
C ASP A 91 -8.13 2.35 9.75
N HIS A 92 -9.17 1.56 10.08
CA HIS A 92 -9.92 0.75 9.11
C HIS A 92 -11.19 1.51 8.73
N TYR A 93 -11.47 1.65 7.43
CA TYR A 93 -12.70 2.26 6.97
C TYR A 93 -13.72 1.16 6.64
N ASP A 94 -14.71 1.00 7.52
CA ASP A 94 -15.92 0.22 7.19
C ASP A 94 -16.62 0.93 6.02
N ALA A 95 -16.79 0.21 4.91
CA ALA A 95 -17.57 0.67 3.75
C ALA A 95 -19.08 0.58 3.98
#